data_AF-K3YJM5-F1
#
_entry.id   AF-K3YJM5-F1
#
_cell.length_a   1.000
_cell.length_b   1.000
_cell.length_c   1.000
_cell.angle_alpha   90.00
_cell.angle_beta   90.00
_cell.angle_gamma   90.00
#
_symmetry.space_group_name_H-M   'P 1'
#
loop_
_entity.id
_entity.type
_entity.pdbx_description
1 polymer ?
#
loop_
_entity_poly.entity_id
_entity_poly.type
_entity_poly.pdbx_seq_one_letter_code
_entity_poly.pdbx_strand_id
1 'polypeptide(L)'
;MASPPIKPLDGHGGYLRWKESLLLRAHTLGVACVLFEAPPAGDGDEAAAKKWARYDALCRGHILATLSDRLLPDYARFATAADLWRALARTYDVKMPSVWHDRFLEFSFEESTGDVFLEQLAHAEALGAAAGYSDDAVAVCLRGKLPLAVSMGVITRSGPDNKRGMGVVWDVAQTVVSNDQEGGYSDGLMPEQNTPSRKRGNRGHVVSRNCGRRA
;
A
#
# COMPACT_ATOMS: atom_id res chain seq x y z
N MET A 1 -25.06 -9.46 -15.52
CA MET A 1 -24.30 -8.58 -14.59
C MET A 1 -23.83 -7.38 -15.39
N ALA A 2 -24.32 -6.18 -15.11
CA ALA A 2 -23.84 -4.97 -15.78
C ALA A 2 -22.44 -4.63 -15.24
N SER A 3 -21.44 -4.51 -16.12
CA SER A 3 -20.12 -4.01 -15.73
C SER A 3 -20.27 -2.56 -15.26
N PRO A 4 -19.59 -2.14 -14.17
CA PRO A 4 -19.62 -0.74 -13.75
C PRO A 4 -19.15 0.18 -14.88
N PRO A 5 -19.70 1.41 -14.97
CA PRO A 5 -19.30 2.37 -15.99
C PRO A 5 -17.83 2.76 -15.80
N ILE A 6 -17.06 2.69 -16.89
CA ILE A 6 -15.68 3.15 -16.91
C ILE A 6 -15.72 4.67 -17.07
N LYS A 7 -15.08 5.40 -16.15
CA LYS A 7 -14.91 6.86 -16.30
C LYS A 7 -14.14 7.14 -17.60
N PRO A 8 -14.62 8.04 -18.48
CA PRO A 8 -13.92 8.33 -19.72
C PRO A 8 -12.48 8.81 -19.50
N LEU A 9 -11.57 8.38 -20.36
CA LEU A 9 -10.21 8.89 -20.40
C LEU A 9 -10.25 10.34 -20.90
N ASP A 10 -9.77 11.27 -20.07
CA ASP A 10 -9.72 12.69 -20.41
C ASP A 10 -8.34 13.31 -20.15
N GLY A 11 -7.29 12.50 -20.25
CA GLY A 11 -5.91 12.92 -20.08
C GLY A 11 -5.16 12.12 -19.02
N HIS A 12 -3.99 12.63 -18.64
CA HIS A 12 -2.97 11.82 -17.97
C HIS A 12 -3.36 11.34 -16.56
N GLY A 13 -3.98 12.20 -15.74
CA GLY A 13 -4.28 11.89 -14.34
C GLY A 13 -5.27 10.72 -14.11
N GLY A 14 -6.06 10.36 -15.13
CA GLY A 14 -7.00 9.24 -15.07
C GLY A 14 -6.54 7.97 -15.79
N TYR A 15 -5.39 8.02 -16.47
CA TYR A 15 -5.01 6.98 -17.42
C TYR A 15 -4.82 5.61 -16.78
N LEU A 16 -4.12 5.51 -15.64
CA LEU A 16 -3.84 4.22 -15.00
C LEU A 16 -5.13 3.49 -14.60
N ARG A 17 -6.00 4.18 -13.85
CA ARG A 17 -7.30 3.63 -13.43
C ARG A 17 -8.19 3.28 -14.63
N TRP A 18 -8.18 4.11 -15.66
CA TRP A 18 -8.90 3.84 -16.91
C TRP A 18 -8.37 2.58 -17.61
N LYS A 19 -7.03 2.46 -17.74
CA LYS A 19 -6.32 1.33 -18.37
C LYS A 19 -6.68 0.01 -17.68
N GLU A 20 -6.60 -0.02 -16.35
CA GLU A 20 -6.96 -1.19 -15.53
C GLU A 20 -8.43 -1.56 -15.69
N SER A 21 -9.33 -0.58 -15.62
CA SER A 21 -10.77 -0.82 -15.74
C SER A 21 -11.14 -1.38 -17.12
N LEU A 22 -10.50 -0.87 -18.17
CA LEU A 22 -10.72 -1.31 -19.54
C LEU A 22 -10.15 -2.70 -19.79
N LEU A 23 -8.94 -3.01 -19.29
CA LEU A 23 -8.36 -4.34 -19.37
C LEU A 23 -9.24 -5.38 -18.65
N LEU A 24 -9.69 -5.08 -17.44
CA LEU A 24 -10.62 -5.95 -16.70
C LEU A 24 -11.88 -6.24 -17.52
N ARG A 25 -12.46 -5.22 -18.16
CA ARG A 25 -13.61 -5.38 -19.06
C ARG A 25 -13.25 -6.23 -20.29
N ALA A 26 -12.12 -5.98 -20.94
CA ALA A 26 -11.69 -6.74 -22.12
C ALA A 26 -11.45 -8.22 -21.80
N HIS A 27 -10.89 -8.53 -20.62
CA HIS A 27 -10.75 -9.89 -20.12
C HIS A 27 -12.11 -10.54 -19.84
N THR A 28 -13.02 -9.83 -19.18
CA THR A 28 -14.38 -10.31 -18.89
C THR A 28 -15.15 -10.65 -20.17
N LEU A 29 -14.94 -9.89 -21.24
CA LEU A 29 -15.54 -10.12 -22.55
C LEU A 29 -14.80 -11.16 -23.41
N GLY A 30 -13.63 -11.64 -22.98
CA GLY A 30 -12.82 -12.60 -23.72
C GLY A 30 -12.18 -12.04 -24.99
N VAL A 31 -12.00 -10.71 -25.09
CA VAL A 31 -11.44 -10.03 -26.27
C VAL A 31 -10.05 -9.47 -26.04
N ALA A 32 -9.47 -9.61 -24.84
CA ALA A 32 -8.17 -9.03 -24.51
C ALA A 32 -7.00 -9.55 -25.39
N CYS A 33 -7.11 -10.75 -25.95
CA CYS A 33 -6.07 -11.33 -26.81
C CYS A 33 -5.70 -10.43 -28.00
N VAL A 34 -6.68 -9.73 -28.60
CA VAL A 34 -6.44 -8.87 -29.78
C VAL A 34 -5.58 -7.64 -29.49
N LEU A 35 -5.35 -7.31 -28.21
CA LEU A 35 -4.47 -6.20 -27.81
C LEU A 35 -3.00 -6.58 -27.81
N PHE A 36 -2.70 -7.86 -27.58
CA PHE A 36 -1.35 -8.34 -27.24
C PHE A 36 -0.83 -9.40 -28.20
N GLU A 37 -1.71 -10.21 -28.79
CA GLU A 37 -1.37 -11.31 -29.68
C GLU A 37 -1.45 -10.88 -31.15
N ALA A 38 -0.78 -11.63 -32.03
CA ALA A 38 -0.91 -11.47 -33.47
C ALA A 38 -2.16 -12.20 -33.99
N PRO A 39 -2.80 -11.72 -35.07
CA PRO A 39 -3.89 -12.44 -35.71
C PRO A 39 -3.45 -13.85 -36.14
N PRO A 40 -4.37 -14.84 -36.15
CA PRO A 40 -4.07 -16.17 -36.64
C PRO A 40 -3.56 -16.10 -38.09
N ALA A 41 -2.55 -16.91 -38.39
CA ALA A 41 -1.99 -16.98 -39.73
C ALA A 41 -3.05 -17.50 -40.73
N GLY A 42 -2.97 -17.02 -41.98
CA GLY A 42 -4.00 -17.20 -43.02
C GLY A 42 -4.07 -18.59 -43.64
N ASP A 43 -3.43 -19.58 -43.03
CA ASP A 43 -3.37 -20.98 -43.43
C ASP A 43 -4.67 -21.72 -43.08
N GLY A 44 -5.75 -21.34 -43.75
CA GLY A 44 -6.93 -22.17 -43.97
C GLY A 44 -8.08 -22.04 -42.97
N ASP A 45 -7.94 -21.32 -41.85
CA ASP A 45 -9.02 -21.16 -40.87
C ASP A 45 -9.75 -19.81 -41.01
N GLU A 46 -10.62 -19.72 -42.02
CA GLU A 46 -11.47 -18.55 -42.27
C GLU A 46 -12.39 -18.24 -41.07
N ALA A 47 -12.78 -19.25 -40.29
CA ALA A 47 -13.61 -19.05 -39.10
C ALA A 47 -12.81 -18.38 -37.97
N ALA A 48 -11.56 -18.78 -37.75
CA ALA A 48 -10.67 -18.10 -36.81
C ALA A 48 -10.39 -16.65 -37.23
N ALA A 49 -10.16 -16.41 -38.52
CA ALA A 49 -9.97 -15.05 -39.05
C ALA A 49 -11.20 -14.15 -38.83
N LYS A 50 -12.41 -14.66 -39.12
CA LYS A 50 -13.67 -13.94 -38.86
C LYS A 50 -13.89 -13.68 -37.37
N LYS A 51 -13.58 -14.66 -36.52
CA LYS A 51 -13.66 -14.51 -35.06
C LYS A 51 -12.70 -13.43 -34.55
N TRP A 52 -11.46 -13.45 -35.04
CA TRP A 52 -10.46 -12.43 -34.70
C TRP A 52 -10.93 -11.03 -35.10
N ALA A 53 -11.36 -10.84 -36.35
CA ALA A 53 -11.86 -9.55 -36.83
C ALA A 53 -13.04 -9.04 -35.99
N ARG A 54 -13.94 -9.93 -35.56
CA ARG A 54 -15.02 -9.58 -34.63
C ARG A 54 -14.48 -9.14 -33.27
N TYR A 55 -13.54 -9.87 -32.69
CA TYR A 55 -12.95 -9.53 -31.39
C TYR A 55 -12.19 -8.20 -31.45
N ASP A 56 -11.42 -7.97 -32.52
CA ASP A 56 -10.70 -6.71 -32.75
C ASP A 56 -11.68 -5.53 -32.86
N ALA A 57 -12.73 -5.65 -33.69
CA ALA A 57 -13.73 -4.60 -33.83
C ALA A 57 -14.47 -4.30 -32.52
N LEU A 58 -14.84 -5.34 -31.75
CA LEU A 58 -15.48 -5.19 -30.45
C LEU A 58 -14.55 -4.51 -29.45
N CYS A 59 -13.30 -4.97 -29.34
CA CYS A 59 -12.32 -4.41 -28.42
C CYS A 59 -12.03 -2.94 -28.77
N ARG A 60 -11.81 -2.64 -30.05
CA ARG A 60 -11.61 -1.27 -30.57
C ARG A 60 -12.79 -0.37 -30.22
N GLY A 61 -14.01 -0.84 -30.46
CA GLY A 61 -15.24 -0.12 -30.12
C GLY A 61 -15.36 0.18 -28.62
N HIS A 62 -15.03 -0.78 -27.76
CA HIS A 62 -15.01 -0.57 -26.31
C HIS A 62 -13.97 0.46 -25.87
N ILE A 63 -12.77 0.46 -26.46
CA ILE A 63 -11.76 1.47 -26.16
C ILE A 63 -12.30 2.85 -26.53
N LEU A 64 -12.75 3.03 -27.78
CA LEU A 64 -13.25 4.31 -28.29
C LEU A 64 -14.44 4.84 -27.48
N ALA A 65 -15.37 3.98 -27.08
CA ALA A 65 -16.53 4.36 -26.26
C ALA A 65 -16.17 4.83 -24.83
N THR A 66 -14.91 4.64 -24.40
CA THR A 66 -14.42 5.10 -23.10
C THR A 66 -13.44 6.27 -23.21
N LEU A 67 -13.28 6.86 -24.39
CA LEU A 67 -12.51 8.09 -24.57
C LEU A 67 -13.44 9.30 -24.38
N SER A 68 -12.90 10.42 -23.90
CA SER A 68 -13.65 11.68 -23.91
C SER A 68 -13.85 12.18 -25.35
N ASP A 69 -14.86 13.02 -25.56
CA ASP A 69 -15.17 13.60 -26.87
C ASP A 69 -13.98 14.38 -27.46
N ARG A 70 -13.12 14.93 -26.60
CA ARG A 70 -11.88 15.60 -27.01
C ARG A 70 -10.88 14.61 -27.63
N LEU A 71 -10.76 13.40 -27.08
CA LEU A 71 -9.77 12.41 -27.52
C LEU A 71 -10.28 11.53 -28.66
N LEU A 72 -11.60 11.33 -28.77
CA LEU A 72 -12.18 10.42 -29.75
C LEU A 72 -11.70 10.66 -31.20
N PRO A 73 -11.67 11.90 -31.74
CA PRO A 73 -11.24 12.15 -33.12
C PRO A 73 -9.77 11.76 -33.38
N ASP A 74 -8.89 11.99 -32.40
CA ASP A 74 -7.44 11.73 -32.54
C ASP A 74 -7.11 10.24 -32.62
N TYR A 75 -7.92 9.42 -31.95
CA TYR A 75 -7.70 8.00 -31.77
C TYR A 75 -8.62 7.12 -32.64
N ALA A 76 -9.72 7.63 -33.16
CA ALA A 76 -10.63 6.88 -34.05
C ALA A 76 -9.97 6.37 -35.35
N ARG A 77 -8.89 7.04 -35.78
CA ARG A 77 -8.14 6.71 -37.01
C ARG A 77 -7.40 5.36 -36.98
N PHE A 78 -7.13 4.80 -35.80
CA PHE A 78 -6.38 3.54 -35.70
C PHE A 78 -7.25 2.36 -36.11
N ALA A 79 -6.84 1.62 -37.15
CA ALA A 79 -7.65 0.58 -37.76
C ALA A 79 -7.92 -0.62 -36.82
N THR A 80 -6.94 -0.98 -35.99
CA THR A 80 -7.01 -2.14 -35.08
C THR A 80 -7.09 -1.70 -33.61
N ALA A 81 -7.63 -2.58 -32.76
CA ALA A 81 -7.62 -2.35 -31.31
C ALA A 81 -6.19 -2.29 -30.76
N ALA A 82 -5.29 -3.14 -31.29
CA ALA A 82 -3.90 -3.17 -30.88
C ALA A 82 -3.15 -1.86 -31.17
N ASP A 83 -3.33 -1.29 -32.38
CA ASP A 83 -2.66 -0.03 -32.74
C ASP A 83 -3.18 1.16 -31.93
N LEU A 84 -4.50 1.18 -31.72
CA LEU A 84 -5.16 2.14 -30.83
C LEU A 84 -4.59 2.04 -29.40
N TRP A 85 -4.52 0.84 -28.85
CA TRP A 85 -3.99 0.58 -27.51
C TRP A 85 -2.53 1.02 -27.36
N ARG A 86 -1.67 0.63 -28.32
CA ARG A 86 -0.26 1.04 -28.34
C ARG A 86 -0.10 2.55 -28.47
N ALA A 87 -0.96 3.21 -29.25
CA ALA A 87 -0.92 4.67 -29.37
C ALA A 87 -1.25 5.37 -28.05
N LEU A 88 -2.28 4.90 -27.34
CA LEU A 88 -2.64 5.40 -26.01
C LEU A 88 -1.51 5.15 -25.00
N ALA A 89 -0.94 3.94 -24.99
CA ALA A 89 0.21 3.60 -24.15
C ALA A 89 1.40 4.54 -24.42
N ARG A 90 1.78 4.77 -25.68
CA ARG A 90 2.87 5.70 -26.02
C ARG A 90 2.64 7.13 -25.50
N THR A 91 1.40 7.60 -25.47
CA THR A 91 1.08 8.94 -24.98
C THR A 91 1.10 9.04 -23.45
N TYR A 92 0.63 7.99 -22.75
CA TYR A 92 0.29 8.10 -21.33
C TYR A 92 1.10 7.18 -20.39
N ASP A 93 1.73 6.10 -20.86
CA ASP A 93 2.62 5.25 -20.03
C ASP A 93 3.97 5.94 -19.73
N VAL A 94 4.44 6.83 -20.61
CA VAL A 94 5.82 7.40 -20.60
C VAL A 94 6.14 8.25 -19.37
N LYS A 95 5.14 8.76 -18.64
CA LYS A 95 5.33 9.67 -17.50
C LYS A 95 5.10 9.03 -16.14
N MET A 96 4.66 7.77 -16.09
CA MET A 96 4.30 7.16 -14.81
C MET A 96 5.51 6.98 -13.89
N PRO A 97 6.64 6.39 -14.34
CA PRO A 97 7.78 6.20 -13.44
C PRO A 97 8.29 7.53 -12.88
N SER A 98 8.53 8.56 -13.72
CA SER A 98 9.10 9.83 -13.26
C SER A 98 8.21 10.58 -12.27
N VAL A 99 6.89 10.63 -12.51
CA VAL A 99 5.94 11.30 -11.60
C VAL A 99 5.87 10.58 -10.25
N TRP A 100 5.91 9.25 -10.23
CA TRP A 100 5.93 8.50 -8.97
C TRP A 100 7.28 8.61 -8.26
N HIS A 101 8.39 8.68 -8.99
CA HIS A 101 9.71 8.96 -8.41
C HIS A 101 9.70 10.30 -7.68
N ASP A 102 9.25 11.37 -8.33
CA ASP A 102 9.21 12.71 -7.72
C ASP A 102 8.32 12.71 -6.47
N ARG A 103 7.11 12.14 -6.56
CA ARG A 103 6.19 12.02 -5.42
C ARG A 103 6.78 11.20 -4.27
N PHE A 104 7.46 10.10 -4.55
CA PHE A 104 8.10 9.29 -3.51
C PHE A 104 9.26 10.01 -2.83
N LEU A 105 10.07 10.74 -3.61
CA LEU A 105 11.19 11.52 -3.08
C LEU A 105 10.72 12.75 -2.29
N GLU A 106 9.62 13.39 -2.70
CA GLU A 106 8.99 14.52 -1.99
C GLU A 106 8.16 14.09 -0.78
N PHE A 107 7.69 12.83 -0.74
CA PHE A 107 6.86 12.33 0.36
C PHE A 107 7.56 12.52 1.71
N SER A 108 6.82 13.02 2.70
CA SER A 108 7.25 13.13 4.08
C SER A 108 6.12 12.66 4.99
N PHE A 109 6.48 12.06 6.12
CA PHE A 109 5.50 11.68 7.13
C PHE A 109 5.04 12.94 7.86
N GLU A 110 3.73 13.10 7.99
CA GLU A 110 3.20 14.12 8.89
C GLU A 110 3.31 13.60 10.33
N GLU A 111 3.41 14.51 11.30
CA GLU A 111 3.40 14.15 12.71
C GLU A 111 2.04 13.54 13.05
N SER A 112 2.00 12.21 13.12
CA SER A 112 0.80 11.41 13.30
C SER A 112 1.14 10.17 14.13
N THR A 113 0.14 9.65 14.86
CA THR A 113 0.29 8.50 15.75
C THR A 113 -0.72 7.41 15.40
N GLY A 114 -0.40 6.17 15.74
CA GLY A 114 -1.32 5.05 15.57
C GLY A 114 -1.60 4.69 14.10
N ASP A 115 -2.87 4.41 13.79
CA ASP A 115 -3.30 3.90 12.48
C ASP A 115 -3.00 4.88 11.33
N VAL A 116 -3.05 6.20 11.59
CA VAL A 116 -2.74 7.24 10.60
C VAL A 116 -1.29 7.12 10.11
N PHE A 117 -0.37 6.79 11.01
CA PHE A 117 1.02 6.56 10.64
C PHE A 117 1.19 5.28 9.78
N LEU A 118 0.45 4.21 10.10
CA LEU A 118 0.47 2.97 9.29
C LEU A 118 -0.11 3.20 7.89
N GLU A 119 -1.16 4.01 7.76
CA GLU A 119 -1.72 4.42 6.47
C GLU A 119 -0.70 5.25 5.65
N GLN A 120 0.01 6.18 6.29
CA GLN A 120 1.10 6.93 5.67
C GLN A 120 2.24 6.02 5.21
N LEU A 121 2.58 5.00 6.01
CA LEU A 121 3.60 4.02 5.65
C LEU A 121 3.19 3.18 4.44
N ALA A 122 1.94 2.71 4.39
CA ALA A 122 1.37 2.02 3.23
C ALA A 122 1.37 2.91 1.98
N HIS A 123 1.02 4.19 2.14
CA HIS A 123 1.05 5.13 1.04
C HIS A 123 2.48 5.34 0.51
N ALA A 124 3.45 5.52 1.40
CA ALA A 124 4.86 5.71 1.05
C ALA A 124 5.43 4.49 0.31
N GLU A 125 5.12 3.28 0.77
CA GLU A 125 5.50 2.03 0.11
C GLU A 125 4.88 1.92 -1.28
N ALA A 126 3.59 2.23 -1.42
CA ALA A 126 2.89 2.21 -2.70
C ALA A 126 3.48 3.22 -3.70
N LEU A 127 3.90 4.40 -3.25
CA LEU A 127 4.62 5.38 -4.08
C LEU A 127 5.96 4.81 -4.57
N GLY A 128 6.72 4.15 -3.68
CA GLY A 128 7.99 3.51 -4.03
C GLY A 128 7.83 2.37 -5.04
N ALA A 129 6.83 1.51 -4.84
CA ALA A 129 6.49 0.44 -5.77
C ALA A 129 6.03 0.98 -7.14
N ALA A 130 5.19 2.02 -7.16
CA ALA A 130 4.74 2.67 -8.39
C ALA A 130 5.88 3.38 -9.15
N ALA A 131 6.91 3.83 -8.43
CA ALA A 131 8.16 4.33 -9.02
C ALA A 131 9.08 3.20 -9.51
N GLY A 132 8.83 1.94 -9.18
CA GLY A 132 9.64 0.79 -9.63
C GLY A 132 10.86 0.50 -8.76
N TYR A 133 10.90 1.02 -7.52
CA TYR A 133 11.91 0.63 -6.55
C TYR A 133 11.67 -0.81 -6.06
N SER A 134 12.77 -1.51 -5.75
CA SER A 134 12.68 -2.78 -5.02
C SER A 134 12.29 -2.52 -3.56
N ASP A 135 11.78 -3.54 -2.89
CA ASP A 135 11.42 -3.50 -1.46
C ASP A 135 12.55 -2.94 -0.57
N ASP A 136 13.78 -3.41 -0.79
CA ASP A 136 14.97 -2.93 -0.11
C ASP A 136 15.26 -1.45 -0.37
N ALA A 137 15.09 -1.00 -1.62
CA ALA A 137 15.35 0.38 -2.00
C ALA A 137 14.31 1.32 -1.38
N VAL A 138 13.03 0.92 -1.34
CA VAL A 138 11.98 1.66 -0.64
C VAL A 138 12.32 1.79 0.85
N ALA A 139 12.68 0.69 1.51
CA ALA A 139 13.04 0.71 2.93
C ALA A 139 14.24 1.61 3.24
N VAL A 140 15.26 1.63 2.37
CA VAL A 140 16.42 2.51 2.50
C VAL A 140 16.02 3.98 2.35
N CYS A 141 15.20 4.32 1.36
CA CYS A 141 14.73 5.69 1.13
C CYS A 141 13.84 6.20 2.28
N LEU A 142 12.99 5.34 2.85
CA LEU A 142 12.11 5.72 3.95
C LEU A 142 12.86 5.85 5.28
N ARG A 143 13.96 5.14 5.51
CA ARG A 143 14.71 5.18 6.79
C ARG A 143 15.04 6.60 7.27
N GLY A 144 15.39 7.50 6.34
CA GLY A 144 15.71 8.90 6.64
C GLY A 144 14.50 9.81 6.87
N LYS A 145 13.29 9.32 6.61
CA LYS A 145 12.02 10.05 6.69
C LYS A 145 11.12 9.55 7.82
N LEU A 146 11.35 8.32 8.31
CA LEU A 146 10.57 7.72 9.38
C LEU A 146 10.66 8.54 10.69
N PRO A 147 9.58 8.56 11.50
CA PRO A 147 9.63 9.07 12.87
C PRO A 147 10.75 8.42 13.67
N LEU A 148 11.35 9.19 14.58
CA LEU A 148 12.56 8.81 15.32
C LEU A 148 12.44 7.45 16.03
N ALA A 149 11.30 7.19 16.68
CA ALA A 149 11.05 5.94 17.40
C ALA A 149 11.11 4.71 16.47
N VAL A 150 10.50 4.83 15.29
CA VAL A 150 10.47 3.76 14.28
C VAL A 150 11.84 3.60 13.63
N SER A 151 12.50 4.70 13.27
CA SER A 151 13.83 4.67 12.67
C SER A 151 14.86 3.99 13.59
N MET A 152 14.84 4.32 14.88
CA MET A 152 15.69 3.67 15.87
C MET A 152 15.39 2.18 16.05
N GLY A 153 14.11 1.80 16.09
CA GLY A 153 13.69 0.40 16.15
C GLY A 153 14.12 -0.42 14.92
N VAL A 154 14.10 0.19 13.73
CA VAL A 154 14.58 -0.46 12.49
C VAL A 154 16.09 -0.66 12.56
N ILE A 155 16.85 0.32 13.04
CA ILE A 155 18.32 0.22 13.17
C ILE A 155 18.69 -0.92 14.13
N THR A 156 18.02 -1.03 15.29
CA THR A 156 18.31 -2.06 16.29
C THR A 156 17.92 -3.46 15.81
N ARG A 157 16.81 -3.59 15.06
CA ARG A 157 16.31 -4.89 14.57
C ARG A 157 17.04 -5.43 13.34
N SER A 158 17.67 -4.55 12.54
CA SER A 158 18.30 -4.96 11.26
C SER A 158 19.53 -5.90 11.44
N GLY A 159 20.15 -5.95 12.63
CA GLY A 159 21.19 -6.92 13.00
C GLY A 159 22.43 -6.99 12.08
N PRO A 160 23.42 -7.85 12.38
CA PRO A 160 24.58 -8.09 11.50
C PRO A 160 24.23 -8.89 10.23
N ASP A 161 23.11 -9.63 10.25
CA ASP A 161 22.61 -10.42 9.11
C ASP A 161 21.94 -9.57 8.02
N ASN A 162 21.88 -8.24 8.22
CA ASN A 162 21.51 -7.29 7.19
C ASN A 162 20.12 -7.56 6.58
N LYS A 163 19.16 -8.02 7.41
CA LYS A 163 17.75 -8.11 6.99
C LYS A 163 17.26 -6.71 6.67
N ARG A 164 17.10 -6.44 5.38
CA ARG A 164 16.57 -5.18 4.82
C ARG A 164 15.20 -5.45 4.22
N GLY A 165 14.51 -4.37 3.89
CA GLY A 165 13.20 -4.43 3.25
C GLY A 165 12.07 -3.91 4.13
N MET A 166 10.90 -3.72 3.51
CA MET A 166 9.74 -3.14 4.16
C MET A 166 9.19 -4.02 5.27
N GLY A 167 9.39 -5.34 5.21
CA GLY A 167 8.96 -6.26 6.28
C GLY A 167 9.51 -5.87 7.66
N VAL A 168 10.79 -5.48 7.74
CA VAL A 168 11.40 -5.03 9.01
C VAL A 168 10.81 -3.67 9.45
N VAL A 169 10.54 -2.77 8.50
CA VAL A 169 9.95 -1.46 8.76
C VAL A 169 8.53 -1.61 9.31
N TRP A 170 7.71 -2.47 8.69
CA TRP A 170 6.35 -2.78 9.12
C TRP A 170 6.31 -3.40 10.50
N ASP A 171 7.15 -4.40 10.77
CA ASP A 171 7.17 -5.06 12.08
C ASP A 171 7.48 -4.06 13.21
N VAL A 172 8.44 -3.15 12.98
CA VAL A 172 8.80 -2.12 13.97
C VAL A 172 7.70 -1.08 14.11
N ALA A 173 7.14 -0.61 12.99
CA ALA A 173 6.05 0.35 12.97
C ALA A 173 4.84 -0.15 13.78
N GLN A 174 4.44 -1.41 13.55
CA GLN A 174 3.36 -2.05 14.31
C GLN A 174 3.69 -2.14 15.80
N THR A 175 4.92 -2.55 16.15
CA THR A 175 5.35 -2.64 17.55
C THR A 175 5.29 -1.28 18.25
N VAL A 176 5.76 -0.21 17.60
CA VAL A 176 5.73 1.15 18.17
C VAL A 176 4.29 1.62 18.36
N VAL A 177 3.44 1.45 17.34
CA VAL A 177 2.02 1.83 17.40
C VAL A 177 1.26 1.09 18.51
N SER A 178 1.50 -0.22 18.68
CA SER A 178 0.88 -0.99 19.75
C SER A 178 1.32 -0.51 21.13
N ASN A 179 2.61 -0.22 21.32
CA ASN A 179 3.13 0.27 22.60
C ASN A 179 2.59 1.67 22.96
N ASP A 180 2.41 2.56 21.96
CA ASP A 180 1.83 3.89 22.16
C ASP A 180 0.35 3.83 22.59
N GLN A 181 -0.40 2.80 22.16
CA GLN A 181 -1.79 2.59 22.58
C GLN A 181 -1.92 2.00 23.99
N GLU A 182 -1.00 1.12 24.40
CA GLU A 182 -1.03 0.52 25.74
C GLU A 182 -0.63 1.51 26.86
N GLY A 183 0.15 2.55 26.55
CA GLY A 183 0.54 3.59 27.50
C GLY A 183 -0.59 4.53 27.97
N GLY A 184 -1.80 4.43 27.39
CA GLY A 184 -2.94 5.30 27.68
C GLY A 184 -3.88 4.86 28.80
N TYR A 185 -3.68 3.68 29.41
CA TYR A 185 -4.50 3.16 30.52
C TYR A 185 -3.69 3.06 31.81
N SER A 186 -3.52 4.19 32.51
CA SER A 186 -3.09 4.22 33.90
C SER A 186 -3.59 5.49 34.58
N ASP A 187 -4.90 5.62 34.74
CA ASP A 187 -5.46 6.53 35.73
C ASP A 187 -6.62 5.84 36.49
N GLY A 188 -6.55 5.92 37.82
CA GLY A 188 -7.62 5.49 38.73
C GLY A 188 -7.47 4.13 39.39
N LEU A 189 -6.70 4.06 40.48
CA LEU A 189 -7.25 3.93 41.85
C LEU A 189 -6.13 3.66 42.86
N MET A 190 -5.76 4.71 43.60
CA MET A 190 -5.15 4.57 44.92
C MET A 190 -6.13 3.84 45.84
N PRO A 191 -5.73 2.77 46.56
CA PRO A 191 -6.51 2.32 47.71
C PRO A 191 -6.07 3.12 48.93
N GLU A 192 -6.81 4.19 49.22
CA GLU A 192 -6.73 4.87 50.51
C GLU A 192 -7.53 4.08 51.56
N GLN A 193 -6.77 3.61 52.56
CA GLN A 193 -7.10 3.28 53.95
C GLN A 193 -8.54 2.92 54.36
N ASN A 194 -8.69 1.73 54.96
CA ASN A 194 -9.63 1.52 56.07
C ASN A 194 -9.04 0.58 57.13
N THR A 195 -8.58 1.19 58.23
CA THR A 195 -8.40 0.57 59.54
C THR A 195 -9.71 -0.02 60.07
N PRO A 196 -9.66 -1.17 60.77
CA PRO A 196 -10.61 -1.46 61.84
C PRO A 196 -9.88 -1.57 63.17
N SER A 197 -10.11 -0.56 64.01
CA SER A 197 -9.86 -0.62 65.45
C SER A 197 -10.97 -1.44 66.11
N ARG A 198 -10.62 -2.55 66.79
CA ARG A 198 -11.41 -3.03 67.93
C ARG A 198 -10.54 -3.77 68.96
N LYS A 199 -10.48 -3.15 70.14
CA LYS A 199 -9.90 -3.60 71.41
C LYS A 199 -10.35 -5.02 71.80
N ARG A 200 -9.48 -5.81 72.45
CA ARG A 200 -9.50 -6.15 73.91
C ARG A 200 -8.64 -7.41 74.14
N GLY A 201 -7.73 -7.40 75.12
CA GLY A 201 -7.14 -8.65 75.63
C GLY A 201 -5.72 -8.57 76.21
N ASN A 202 -5.59 -7.87 77.34
CA ASN A 202 -4.44 -7.80 78.22
C ASN A 202 -3.88 -9.19 78.64
N ARG A 203 -2.56 -9.41 78.56
CA ARG A 203 -1.65 -9.88 79.65
C ARG A 203 -0.31 -10.40 79.11
N GLY A 204 0.79 -9.97 79.73
CA GLY A 204 2.04 -10.74 79.76
C GLY A 204 3.32 -9.96 79.53
N HIS A 205 3.79 -9.25 80.56
CA HIS A 205 5.21 -8.91 80.76
C HIS A 205 6.11 -10.15 80.56
N VAL A 206 7.26 -9.99 79.90
CA VAL A 206 8.61 -10.14 80.48
C VAL A 206 9.62 -9.49 79.53
N VAL A 207 10.45 -8.63 80.11
CA VAL A 207 11.62 -7.97 79.50
C VAL A 207 12.87 -8.79 79.78
N SER A 208 13.80 -8.74 78.81
CA SER A 208 15.24 -9.00 78.87
C SER A 208 15.74 -10.44 78.94
N ARG A 209 16.57 -10.80 77.94
CA ARG A 209 18.01 -10.96 78.22
C ARG A 209 18.89 -10.81 76.97
N ASN A 210 20.02 -10.19 77.28
CA ASN A 210 21.15 -9.74 76.49
C ASN A 210 22.06 -10.91 76.04
N CYS A 211 23.16 -10.54 75.35
CA CYS A 211 24.38 -11.30 75.05
C CYS A 211 24.39 -12.01 73.68
N GLY A 212 25.31 -11.74 72.75
CA GLY A 212 26.53 -10.93 72.87
C GLY A 212 27.26 -10.73 71.55
N ARG A 213 28.18 -9.76 71.58
CA ARG A 213 29.16 -9.47 70.54
C ARG A 213 30.51 -9.25 71.23
N ARG A 214 31.56 -9.66 70.50
CA ARG A 214 33.02 -9.44 70.70
C ARG A 214 33.70 -10.53 71.52
N ALA A 215 34.72 -11.21 70.99
CA ALA A 215 36.02 -10.70 70.50
C ALA A 215 36.83 -10.07 71.64
#